data_AF-D4DG29-F1
#
_entry.id   AF-D4DG29-F1
#
_cell.length_a   1.000
_cell.length_b   1.000
_cell.length_c   1.000
_cell.angle_alpha   90.00
_cell.angle_beta   90.00
_cell.angle_gamma   90.00
#
_symmetry.space_group_name_H-M   'P 1'
#
loop_
_entity.id
_entity.type
_entity.pdbx_description
1 polymer ?
#
loop_
_entity_poly.entity_id
_entity_poly.type
_entity_poly.pdbx_seq_one_letter_code
_entity_poly.pdbx_strand_id
1 'polypeptide(L)'
;MALPAKLGKTAPLLIQDVLHHDPASPTRPQFNILKDVPPIFYDKSTYPDYSDSNACVHRFITKPHQSVLPAIDSQRVAGARYQVSSVCQKCRLHLELAVVFKTQLACRPGTVHHFCYFPKESADRLKTVARSPGQALEVYVYSCTQTQCSATVHLKLWTPLIKPEWVSLLTDEDILKKRVDDALALEPQRLEGIGRPTPLVVLTHLKTYIDNTLHDEQRNRSINIMNKKFTVCFGTGGEACKQLFEYLGFKLAVCHFMTRLRTSLLLLFNA
;
A
#
# COMPACT_ATOMS: atom_id res chain seq x y z
N MET A 1 -9.40 -13.25 -42.06
CA MET A 1 -10.08 -13.26 -40.74
C MET A 1 -9.33 -12.32 -39.81
N ALA A 2 -9.94 -11.19 -39.44
CA ALA A 2 -9.36 -10.29 -38.45
C ALA A 2 -9.35 -11.02 -37.09
N LEU A 3 -8.19 -11.10 -36.43
CA LEU A 3 -8.12 -11.51 -35.02
C LEU A 3 -9.17 -10.72 -34.24
N PRO A 4 -9.94 -11.32 -33.31
CA PRO A 4 -10.83 -10.55 -32.46
C PRO A 4 -10.00 -9.43 -31.85
N ALA A 5 -10.44 -8.19 -32.03
CA ALA A 5 -9.74 -7.02 -31.49
C ALA A 5 -9.52 -7.31 -30.00
N LYS A 6 -8.26 -7.52 -29.61
CA LYS A 6 -7.95 -7.75 -28.20
C LYS A 6 -8.38 -6.47 -27.50
N LEU A 7 -9.39 -6.58 -26.65
CA LEU A 7 -9.87 -5.46 -25.85
C LEU A 7 -8.72 -4.92 -25.01
N GLY A 8 -8.50 -3.63 -25.12
CA GLY A 8 -7.44 -2.92 -24.45
C GLY A 8 -7.85 -1.49 -24.19
N LYS A 9 -6.92 -0.74 -23.63
CA LYS A 9 -7.14 0.64 -23.19
C LYS A 9 -6.00 1.50 -23.63
N THR A 10 -6.32 2.73 -24.00
CA THR A 10 -5.28 3.74 -24.17
C THR A 10 -4.61 4.02 -22.82
N ALA A 11 -3.33 4.41 -22.85
CA ALA A 11 -2.61 4.72 -21.62
C ALA A 11 -3.33 5.75 -20.70
N PRO A 12 -3.92 6.84 -21.22
CA PRO A 12 -4.67 7.79 -20.38
C PRO A 12 -5.87 7.14 -19.66
N LEU A 13 -6.67 6.33 -20.38
CA LEU A 13 -7.81 5.63 -19.79
C LEU A 13 -7.36 4.60 -18.74
N LEU A 14 -6.28 3.85 -19.02
CA LEU A 14 -5.73 2.91 -18.05
C LEU A 14 -5.32 3.62 -16.75
N ILE A 15 -4.68 4.79 -16.84
CA ILE A 15 -4.33 5.57 -15.65
C ILE A 15 -5.58 6.05 -14.93
N GLN A 16 -6.60 6.54 -15.64
CA GLN A 16 -7.86 6.93 -15.03
C GLN A 16 -8.50 5.76 -14.28
N ASP A 17 -8.55 4.57 -14.86
CA ASP A 17 -9.09 3.38 -14.19
C ASP A 17 -8.28 3.01 -12.96
N VAL A 18 -6.94 3.11 -13.00
CA VAL A 18 -6.08 2.88 -11.82
C VAL A 18 -6.40 3.85 -10.69
N LEU A 19 -6.73 5.10 -11.01
CA LEU A 19 -7.11 6.10 -10.01
C LEU A 19 -8.49 5.84 -9.39
N HIS A 20 -9.38 5.12 -10.06
CA HIS A 20 -10.75 4.84 -9.59
C HIS A 20 -10.92 3.41 -9.07
N HIS A 21 -9.90 2.55 -9.22
CA HIS A 21 -9.97 1.18 -8.75
C HIS A 21 -9.57 1.08 -7.28
N ASP A 22 -10.54 0.93 -6.40
CA ASP A 22 -10.29 0.70 -4.97
C ASP A 22 -10.45 -0.79 -4.60
N PRO A 23 -9.35 -1.55 -4.48
CA PRO A 23 -9.43 -2.96 -4.11
C PRO A 23 -9.82 -3.17 -2.64
N ALA A 24 -9.74 -2.14 -1.79
CA ALA A 24 -10.06 -2.21 -0.37
C ALA A 24 -11.50 -1.81 -0.05
N SER A 25 -12.29 -1.37 -1.05
CA SER A 25 -13.66 -0.94 -0.80
C SER A 25 -14.55 -2.12 -0.35
N PRO A 26 -15.33 -1.96 0.73
CA PRO A 26 -16.25 -3.00 1.20
C PRO A 26 -17.45 -3.21 0.27
N THR A 27 -17.82 -2.18 -0.50
CA THR A 27 -18.96 -2.19 -1.44
C THR A 27 -18.52 -2.36 -2.89
N ARG A 28 -17.30 -2.86 -3.09
CA ARG A 28 -16.70 -3.02 -4.42
C ARG A 28 -17.61 -3.82 -5.36
N PRO A 29 -17.86 -3.33 -6.59
CA PRO A 29 -18.63 -4.06 -7.59
C PRO A 29 -17.89 -5.32 -8.04
N GLN A 30 -18.65 -6.31 -8.52
CA GLN A 30 -18.08 -7.51 -9.13
C GLN A 30 -17.29 -7.19 -10.40
N PHE A 31 -17.74 -6.17 -11.14
CA PHE A 31 -17.06 -5.66 -12.32
C PHE A 31 -15.73 -5.00 -11.93
N ASN A 32 -14.63 -5.57 -12.41
CA ASN A 32 -13.31 -5.04 -12.19
C ASN A 32 -12.90 -4.15 -13.37
N ILE A 33 -12.99 -2.84 -13.14
CA ILE A 33 -12.67 -1.84 -14.16
C ILE A 33 -11.29 -2.05 -14.78
N LEU A 34 -10.30 -2.65 -14.11
CA LEU A 34 -8.94 -2.81 -14.65
C LEU A 34 -8.77 -3.95 -15.65
N LYS A 35 -9.59 -5.00 -15.59
CA LYS A 35 -9.40 -6.22 -16.39
C LYS A 35 -10.64 -6.69 -17.16
N ASP A 36 -11.83 -6.33 -16.71
CA ASP A 36 -13.06 -6.84 -17.28
C ASP A 36 -13.47 -6.01 -18.51
N VAL A 37 -14.16 -6.68 -19.43
CA VAL A 37 -14.65 -6.07 -20.65
C VAL A 37 -15.93 -5.29 -20.31
N PRO A 38 -15.98 -3.96 -20.51
CA PRO A 38 -17.19 -3.22 -20.22
C PRO A 38 -18.34 -3.73 -21.09
N PRO A 39 -19.57 -3.78 -20.56
CA PRO A 39 -20.73 -4.14 -21.35
C PRO A 39 -20.90 -3.14 -22.50
N ILE A 40 -21.46 -3.62 -23.61
CA ILE A 40 -21.74 -2.78 -24.78
C ILE A 40 -22.78 -1.73 -24.37
N PHE A 41 -22.48 -0.47 -24.65
CA PHE A 41 -23.42 0.61 -24.41
C PHE A 41 -24.51 0.59 -25.49
N TYR A 42 -25.74 0.31 -25.08
CA TYR A 42 -26.92 0.42 -25.95
C TYR A 42 -27.77 1.63 -25.55
N ASP A 43 -28.12 1.73 -24.27
CA ASP A 43 -28.92 2.82 -23.71
C ASP A 43 -28.52 3.11 -22.25
N LYS A 44 -28.71 4.35 -21.81
CA LYS A 44 -28.36 4.79 -20.44
C LYS A 44 -29.18 4.11 -19.36
N SER A 45 -30.47 3.84 -19.60
CA SER A 45 -31.37 3.25 -18.60
C SER A 45 -31.07 1.76 -18.32
N THR A 46 -30.43 1.09 -19.28
CA THR A 46 -30.07 -0.33 -19.19
C THR A 46 -28.59 -0.56 -18.91
N TYR A 47 -27.77 0.50 -18.96
CA TYR A 47 -26.35 0.38 -18.68
C TYR A 47 -26.12 0.17 -17.18
N PRO A 48 -25.41 -0.89 -16.76
CA PRO A 48 -25.18 -1.14 -15.36
C PRO A 48 -24.30 -0.06 -14.75
N ASP A 49 -24.74 0.48 -13.62
CA ASP A 49 -23.93 1.38 -12.80
C ASP A 49 -22.98 0.55 -11.94
N TYR A 50 -21.70 0.56 -12.28
CA TYR A 50 -20.63 -0.06 -11.50
C TYR A 50 -19.89 0.95 -10.62
N SER A 51 -20.46 2.14 -10.40
CA SER A 51 -19.88 3.10 -9.48
C SER A 51 -19.99 2.58 -8.04
N ASP A 52 -18.94 2.84 -7.28
CA ASP A 52 -18.90 2.56 -5.85
C ASP A 52 -18.73 3.88 -5.12
N SER A 53 -19.79 4.35 -4.48
CA SER A 53 -19.80 5.65 -3.79
C SER A 53 -18.84 5.69 -2.60
N ASN A 54 -18.47 4.53 -2.04
CA ASN A 54 -17.51 4.44 -0.95
C ASN A 54 -16.06 4.22 -1.43
N ALA A 55 -15.86 3.92 -2.71
CA ALA A 55 -14.53 3.71 -3.25
C ALA A 55 -13.72 5.02 -3.23
N CYS A 56 -12.47 4.91 -2.82
CA CYS A 56 -11.55 6.03 -2.85
C CYS A 56 -11.16 6.38 -4.29
N VAL A 57 -11.45 7.61 -4.72
CA VAL A 57 -10.77 8.21 -5.89
C VAL A 57 -9.36 8.61 -5.45
N HIS A 58 -8.38 7.83 -5.90
CA HIS A 58 -7.03 7.84 -5.38
C HIS A 58 -6.27 9.10 -5.77
N ARG A 59 -5.57 9.67 -4.78
CA ARG A 59 -4.58 10.74 -4.99
C ARG A 59 -3.24 10.26 -4.48
N PHE A 60 -2.41 9.78 -5.40
CA PHE A 60 -1.12 9.19 -5.07
C PHE A 60 -0.05 10.25 -4.82
N ILE A 61 0.80 10.01 -3.81
CA ILE A 61 2.08 10.68 -3.64
C ILE A 61 3.21 9.70 -3.92
N THR A 62 4.16 10.11 -4.77
CA THR A 62 5.31 9.31 -5.16
C THR A 62 6.26 9.09 -3.99
N LYS A 63 6.86 7.91 -3.93
CA LYS A 63 7.95 7.55 -3.02
C LYS A 63 9.27 7.60 -3.82
N PRO A 64 10.04 8.70 -3.75
CA PRO A 64 11.20 8.89 -4.63
C PRO A 64 12.24 7.77 -4.49
N HIS A 65 12.52 7.34 -3.26
CA HIS A 65 13.49 6.28 -2.97
C HIS A 65 13.08 4.87 -3.46
N GLN A 66 11.82 4.69 -3.85
CA GLN A 66 11.29 3.42 -4.38
C GLN A 66 10.91 3.54 -5.87
N SER A 67 11.20 4.68 -6.50
CA SER A 67 10.85 4.97 -7.89
C SER A 67 12.11 5.05 -8.74
N VAL A 68 12.00 4.57 -9.98
CA VAL A 68 13.04 4.62 -11.01
C VAL A 68 12.45 5.32 -12.22
N LEU A 69 12.68 6.62 -12.33
CA LEU A 69 12.17 7.44 -13.43
C LEU A 69 13.15 7.42 -14.61
N PRO A 70 12.66 7.53 -15.85
CA PRO A 70 13.55 7.70 -17.01
C PRO A 70 14.34 9.02 -16.86
N ALA A 71 15.63 9.00 -17.20
CA ALA A 71 16.39 10.23 -17.31
C ALA A 71 15.93 11.01 -18.56
N ILE A 72 15.80 12.33 -18.42
CA ILE A 72 15.15 13.25 -19.37
C ILE A 72 15.72 13.11 -20.80
N ASP A 73 17.02 12.81 -20.93
CA ASP A 73 17.73 12.72 -22.22
C ASP A 73 18.28 11.32 -22.53
N SER A 74 17.92 10.30 -21.75
CA SER A 74 18.45 8.95 -21.98
C SER A 74 17.75 8.23 -23.12
N GLN A 75 18.55 7.67 -24.03
CA GLN A 75 18.02 6.71 -25.01
C GLN A 75 17.52 5.46 -24.27
N ARG A 76 16.38 4.94 -24.73
CA ARG A 76 15.77 3.75 -24.17
C ARG A 76 16.64 2.53 -24.48
N VAL A 77 17.06 1.83 -23.43
CA VAL A 77 17.84 0.59 -23.54
C VAL A 77 16.90 -0.63 -23.58
N ALA A 78 17.31 -1.70 -24.25
CA ALA A 78 16.59 -2.97 -24.19
C ALA A 78 16.57 -3.49 -22.75
N GLY A 79 15.42 -3.98 -22.30
CA GLY A 79 15.23 -4.40 -20.91
C GLY A 79 15.01 -3.24 -19.93
N ALA A 80 14.93 -1.99 -20.40
CA ALA A 80 14.68 -0.85 -19.52
C ALA A 80 13.38 -1.04 -18.74
N ARG A 81 13.46 -0.80 -17.43
CA ARG A 81 12.32 -0.81 -16.51
C ARG A 81 12.28 0.52 -15.79
N TYR A 82 11.19 1.24 -15.99
CA TYR A 82 10.86 2.45 -15.23
C TYR A 82 9.73 2.14 -14.29
N GLN A 83 9.76 2.71 -13.10
CA GLN A 83 8.82 2.38 -12.03
C GLN A 83 8.48 3.63 -11.21
N VAL A 84 7.20 3.78 -10.92
CA VAL A 84 6.69 4.71 -9.92
C VAL A 84 6.11 3.89 -8.78
N SER A 85 6.69 4.04 -7.60
CA SER A 85 6.10 3.54 -6.36
C SER A 85 5.45 4.71 -5.64
N SER A 86 4.22 4.52 -5.17
CA SER A 86 3.42 5.60 -4.59
C SER A 86 2.44 5.08 -3.53
N VAL A 87 1.86 6.00 -2.77
CA VAL A 87 0.83 5.69 -1.77
C VAL A 87 -0.31 6.70 -1.88
N CYS A 88 -1.56 6.23 -1.80
CA CYS A 88 -2.73 7.11 -1.81
C CYS A 88 -2.75 7.93 -0.51
N GLN A 89 -2.93 9.23 -0.63
CA GLN A 89 -2.98 10.14 0.52
C GLN A 89 -4.24 9.99 1.37
N LYS A 90 -5.31 9.39 0.80
CA LYS A 90 -6.60 9.18 1.47
C LYS A 90 -6.66 7.79 2.11
N CYS A 91 -6.84 6.75 1.29
CA CYS A 91 -7.04 5.39 1.78
C CYS A 91 -5.74 4.65 2.10
N ARG A 92 -4.56 5.22 1.82
CA ARG A 92 -3.25 4.58 2.03
C ARG A 92 -3.01 3.32 1.19
N LEU A 93 -3.73 3.12 0.08
CA LEU A 93 -3.42 2.09 -0.91
C LEU A 93 -2.01 2.29 -1.48
N HIS A 94 -1.20 1.24 -1.57
CA HIS A 94 0.12 1.30 -2.19
C HIS A 94 0.01 0.90 -3.66
N LEU A 95 0.71 1.66 -4.52
CA LEU A 95 0.75 1.46 -5.96
C LEU A 95 2.21 1.30 -6.41
N GLU A 96 2.51 0.24 -7.14
CA GLU A 96 3.70 0.14 -7.99
C GLU A 96 3.23 0.05 -9.44
N LEU A 97 3.58 1.07 -10.23
CA LEU A 97 3.34 1.09 -11.67
C LEU A 97 4.69 1.06 -12.37
N ALA A 98 4.95 0.01 -13.13
CA ALA A 98 6.17 -0.12 -13.90
C ALA A 98 5.89 -0.28 -15.39
N VAL A 99 6.74 0.35 -16.21
CA VAL A 99 6.78 0.15 -17.66
C VAL A 99 8.08 -0.55 -17.99
N VAL A 100 7.98 -1.71 -18.64
CA VAL A 100 9.11 -2.53 -19.06
C VAL A 100 9.15 -2.57 -20.58
N PHE A 101 10.33 -2.35 -21.16
CA PHE A 101 10.55 -2.46 -22.60
C PHE A 101 11.42 -3.68 -22.87
N LYS A 102 10.83 -4.75 -23.43
CA LYS A 102 11.58 -5.99 -23.72
C LYS A 102 12.67 -5.77 -24.76
N THR A 103 12.47 -4.83 -25.67
CA THR A 103 13.45 -4.40 -26.68
C THR A 103 13.52 -2.87 -26.70
N GLN A 104 14.40 -2.28 -27.51
CA GLN A 104 14.41 -0.82 -27.70
C GLN A 104 13.17 -0.33 -28.48
N LEU A 105 12.41 -1.23 -29.09
CA LEU A 105 11.30 -0.88 -29.97
C LEU A 105 10.09 -0.35 -29.19
N ALA A 106 9.54 0.73 -29.71
CA ALA A 106 8.56 1.59 -29.07
C ALA A 106 7.46 2.01 -30.05
N CYS A 107 6.32 2.44 -29.51
CA CYS A 107 5.42 3.28 -30.28
C CYS A 107 6.14 4.56 -30.75
N ARG A 108 5.74 5.10 -31.91
CA ARG A 108 6.30 6.34 -32.44
C ARG A 108 6.04 7.50 -31.46
N PRO A 109 6.96 8.46 -31.32
CA PRO A 109 6.68 9.68 -30.56
C PRO A 109 5.34 10.31 -30.99
N GLY A 110 4.55 10.78 -30.02
CA GLY A 110 3.23 11.35 -30.26
C GLY A 110 2.09 10.34 -30.43
N THR A 111 2.37 9.03 -30.48
CA THR A 111 1.31 8.00 -30.52
C THR A 111 0.96 7.51 -29.11
N VAL A 112 -0.33 7.28 -28.88
CA VAL A 112 -0.83 6.79 -27.59
C VAL A 112 -0.72 5.27 -27.57
N HIS A 113 -0.08 4.73 -26.53
CA HIS A 113 -0.05 3.29 -26.33
C HIS A 113 -1.45 2.75 -26.06
N HIS A 114 -1.83 1.69 -26.77
CA HIS A 114 -3.01 0.89 -26.48
C HIS A 114 -2.55 -0.43 -25.84
N PHE A 115 -3.04 -0.72 -24.64
CA PHE A 115 -2.60 -1.79 -23.75
C PHE A 115 -3.70 -2.83 -23.54
N CYS A 116 -3.42 -4.09 -23.85
CA CYS A 116 -4.34 -5.21 -23.56
C CYS A 116 -3.93 -5.94 -22.29
N TYR A 117 -4.90 -6.41 -21.50
CA TYR A 117 -4.66 -7.19 -20.29
C TYR A 117 -4.20 -8.63 -20.61
N PHE A 118 -3.27 -9.17 -19.82
CA PHE A 118 -2.73 -10.52 -19.95
C PHE A 118 -2.99 -11.33 -18.66
N PRO A 119 -4.07 -12.13 -18.60
CA PRO A 119 -4.48 -12.84 -17.39
C PRO A 119 -3.44 -13.82 -16.87
N LYS A 120 -2.84 -14.62 -17.76
CA LYS A 120 -1.85 -15.65 -17.38
C LYS A 120 -0.61 -15.01 -16.75
N GLU A 121 -0.03 -14.00 -17.40
CA GLU A 121 1.17 -13.32 -16.87
C GLU A 121 0.87 -12.60 -15.54
N SER A 122 -0.34 -12.04 -15.39
CA SER A 122 -0.78 -11.42 -14.14
C SER A 122 -0.85 -12.43 -13.00
N ALA A 123 -1.46 -13.60 -13.25
CA ALA A 123 -1.55 -14.68 -12.26
C ALA A 123 -0.18 -15.28 -11.90
N ASP A 124 0.72 -15.43 -12.87
CA ASP A 124 2.05 -15.96 -12.62
C ASP A 124 2.90 -14.97 -11.81
N ARG A 125 2.85 -13.68 -12.14
CA ARG A 125 3.52 -12.65 -11.33
C ARG A 125 2.97 -12.58 -9.91
N LEU A 126 1.66 -12.69 -9.75
CA LEU A 126 1.00 -12.68 -8.44
C LEU A 126 1.52 -13.78 -7.50
N LYS A 127 1.99 -14.93 -8.03
CA LYS A 127 2.61 -16.01 -7.25
C LYS A 127 4.04 -15.70 -6.81
N THR A 128 4.75 -14.85 -7.55
CA THR A 128 6.16 -14.52 -7.30
C THR A 128 6.36 -13.33 -6.35
N VAL A 129 5.34 -12.50 -6.17
CA VAL A 129 5.43 -11.31 -5.31
C VAL A 129 5.24 -11.72 -3.86
N ALA A 130 6.22 -11.39 -3.02
CA ALA A 130 6.12 -11.60 -1.59
C ALA A 130 4.99 -10.74 -0.99
N ARG A 131 4.26 -11.31 -0.04
CA ARG A 131 3.11 -10.65 0.59
C ARG A 131 3.30 -10.58 2.09
N SER A 132 2.95 -9.43 2.64
CA SER A 132 2.80 -9.27 4.08
C SER A 132 1.53 -9.98 4.53
N PRO A 133 1.56 -10.70 5.68
CA PRO A 133 0.35 -11.32 6.23
C PRO A 133 -0.78 -10.29 6.36
N GLY A 134 -1.99 -10.66 5.97
CA GLY A 134 -3.16 -9.77 6.07
C GLY A 134 -3.19 -8.58 5.10
N GLN A 135 -2.21 -8.44 4.20
CA GLN A 135 -2.23 -7.43 3.14
C GLN A 135 -2.67 -8.06 1.82
N ALA A 136 -3.79 -7.61 1.26
CA ALA A 136 -4.24 -8.07 -0.05
C ALA A 136 -3.41 -7.40 -1.16
N LEU A 137 -3.12 -8.18 -2.20
CA LEU A 137 -2.32 -7.78 -3.35
C LEU A 137 -3.06 -8.16 -4.63
N GLU A 138 -3.20 -7.18 -5.52
CA GLU A 138 -3.63 -7.39 -6.90
C GLU A 138 -2.50 -7.06 -7.87
N VAL A 139 -2.32 -7.90 -8.90
CA VAL A 139 -1.29 -7.72 -9.93
C VAL A 139 -1.95 -7.77 -11.30
N TYR A 140 -1.62 -6.81 -12.15
CA TYR A 140 -2.11 -6.71 -13.52
C TYR A 140 -0.95 -6.47 -14.48
N VAL A 141 -0.95 -7.20 -15.58
CA VAL A 141 0.02 -7.05 -16.65
C VAL A 141 -0.70 -6.71 -17.94
N TYR A 142 -0.19 -5.69 -18.63
CA TYR A 142 -0.66 -5.28 -19.93
C TYR A 142 0.48 -5.23 -20.93
N SER A 143 0.20 -5.52 -22.21
CA SER A 143 1.17 -5.31 -23.30
C SER A 143 0.59 -4.41 -24.37
N CYS A 144 1.44 -3.57 -24.95
CA CYS A 144 1.03 -2.72 -26.05
C CYS A 144 0.62 -3.57 -27.26
N THR A 145 -0.45 -3.17 -27.96
CA THR A 145 -0.95 -3.89 -29.15
C THR A 145 -0.21 -3.53 -30.43
N GLN A 146 0.57 -2.45 -30.43
CA GLN A 146 1.32 -2.03 -31.60
C GLN A 146 2.42 -3.07 -31.89
N THR A 147 2.48 -3.58 -33.12
CA THR A 147 3.36 -4.71 -33.51
C THR A 147 4.85 -4.47 -33.25
N GLN A 148 5.30 -3.22 -33.37
CA GLN A 148 6.69 -2.83 -33.11
C GLN A 148 6.91 -2.32 -31.68
N CYS A 149 5.92 -2.30 -30.81
CA CYS A 149 6.10 -1.81 -29.46
C CYS A 149 6.33 -2.95 -28.47
N SER A 150 7.44 -2.92 -27.75
CA SER A 150 7.76 -3.92 -26.73
C SER A 150 7.33 -3.53 -25.31
N ALA A 151 6.54 -2.46 -25.18
CA ALA A 151 6.13 -1.92 -23.89
C ALA A 151 5.14 -2.86 -23.19
N THR A 152 5.44 -3.21 -21.94
CA THR A 152 4.53 -3.86 -21.02
C THR A 152 4.35 -3.01 -19.76
N VAL A 153 3.12 -2.90 -19.28
CA VAL A 153 2.77 -2.21 -18.04
C VAL A 153 2.53 -3.28 -16.98
N HIS A 154 3.24 -3.16 -15.86
CA HIS A 154 3.08 -4.02 -14.70
C HIS A 154 2.54 -3.15 -13.57
N LEU A 155 1.33 -3.45 -13.15
CA LEU A 155 0.63 -2.76 -12.08
C LEU A 155 0.51 -3.69 -10.88
N LYS A 156 0.86 -3.19 -9.71
CA LYS A 156 0.62 -3.86 -8.43
C LYS A 156 -0.06 -2.91 -7.48
N LEU A 157 -1.08 -3.40 -6.79
CA LEU A 157 -1.86 -2.67 -5.81
C LEU A 157 -1.87 -3.46 -4.51
N TRP A 158 -1.43 -2.86 -3.42
CA TRP A 158 -1.53 -3.46 -2.08
C TRP A 158 -2.47 -2.65 -1.23
N THR A 159 -3.37 -3.34 -0.53
CA THR A 159 -4.23 -2.72 0.48
C THR A 159 -3.39 -2.09 1.59
N PRO A 160 -3.96 -1.12 2.33
CA PRO A 160 -3.28 -0.50 3.45
C PRO A 160 -2.76 -1.55 4.44
N LEU A 161 -1.54 -1.32 4.94
CA LEU A 161 -0.90 -2.26 5.85
C LEU A 161 -1.49 -2.20 7.26
N ILE A 162 -1.81 -0.99 7.73
CA ILE A 162 -2.47 -0.77 9.02
C ILE A 162 -3.98 -0.86 8.81
N LYS A 163 -4.60 -1.82 9.48
CA LYS A 163 -6.04 -2.07 9.38
C LYS A 163 -6.87 -0.96 10.05
N PRO A 164 -8.13 -0.73 9.63
CA PRO A 164 -8.99 0.31 10.19
C PRO A 164 -9.13 0.24 11.71
N GLU A 165 -9.23 -0.96 12.29
CA GLU A 165 -9.32 -1.15 13.74
C GLU A 165 -8.08 -0.65 14.49
N TRP A 166 -6.89 -0.82 13.90
CA TRP A 166 -5.65 -0.30 14.48
C TRP A 166 -5.51 1.19 14.27
N VAL A 167 -6.04 1.74 13.17
CA VAL A 167 -6.10 3.20 12.99
C VAL A 167 -6.94 3.80 14.12
N SER A 168 -8.17 3.30 14.32
CA SER A 168 -9.02 3.75 15.43
C SER A 168 -8.32 3.58 16.79
N LEU A 169 -7.69 2.43 17.05
CA LEU A 169 -6.92 2.21 18.28
C LEU A 169 -5.80 3.25 18.52
N LEU A 170 -5.20 3.79 17.46
CA LEU A 170 -4.11 4.75 17.55
C LEU A 170 -4.59 6.21 17.52
N THR A 171 -5.79 6.49 17.02
CA THR A 171 -6.22 7.86 16.72
C THR A 171 -7.56 8.28 17.31
N ASP A 172 -8.37 7.36 17.81
CA ASP A 172 -9.65 7.68 18.44
C ASP A 172 -9.43 8.28 19.83
N GLU A 173 -9.87 9.53 20.03
CA GLU A 173 -9.58 10.28 21.25
C GLU A 173 -10.23 9.66 22.50
N ASP A 174 -11.41 9.06 22.37
CA ASP A 174 -12.11 8.43 23.49
C ASP A 174 -11.41 7.13 23.90
N ILE A 175 -10.96 6.33 22.92
CA ILE A 175 -10.14 5.14 23.18
C ILE A 175 -8.82 5.53 23.86
N LEU A 176 -8.14 6.57 23.37
CA LEU A 176 -6.90 7.06 23.96
C LEU A 176 -7.11 7.58 25.39
N LYS A 177 -8.18 8.34 25.62
CA LYS A 177 -8.58 8.84 26.94
C LYS A 177 -8.80 7.71 27.93
N LYS A 178 -9.65 6.73 27.56
CA LYS A 178 -9.92 5.56 28.39
C LYS A 178 -8.65 4.79 28.73
N ARG A 179 -7.75 4.59 27.74
CA ARG A 179 -6.47 3.91 27.94
C ARG A 179 -5.60 4.59 28.99
N VAL A 180 -5.55 5.92 29.01
CA VAL A 180 -4.80 6.65 30.04
C VAL A 180 -5.46 6.53 31.40
N ASP A 181 -6.79 6.60 31.47
CA ASP A 181 -7.54 6.47 32.73
C ASP A 181 -7.34 5.08 33.34
N ASP A 182 -7.41 4.02 32.52
CA ASP A 182 -7.12 2.64 32.94
C ASP A 182 -5.67 2.49 33.46
N ALA A 183 -4.70 3.11 32.79
CA ALA A 183 -3.30 3.07 33.20
C ALA A 183 -3.05 3.84 34.52
N LEU A 184 -3.68 5.01 34.69
CA LEU A 184 -3.60 5.81 35.93
C LEU A 184 -4.24 5.08 37.12
N ALA A 185 -5.33 4.34 36.89
CA ALA A 185 -5.96 3.53 37.93
C ALA A 185 -5.04 2.40 38.43
N LEU A 186 -4.25 1.81 37.53
CA LEU A 186 -3.33 0.71 37.85
C LEU A 186 -2.03 1.21 38.49
N GLU A 187 -1.47 2.32 38.02
CA GLU A 187 -0.13 2.79 38.41
C GLU A 187 -0.09 4.31 38.71
N PRO A 188 -0.92 4.81 39.66
CA PRO A 188 -1.13 6.24 39.88
C PRO A 188 0.16 6.99 40.25
N GLN A 189 0.96 6.43 41.15
CA GLN A 189 2.23 7.02 41.59
C GLN A 189 3.25 7.11 40.45
N ARG A 190 3.30 6.08 39.58
CA ARG A 190 4.26 6.04 38.48
C ARG A 190 3.89 7.04 37.39
N LEU A 191 2.59 7.22 37.14
CA LEU A 191 2.07 8.05 36.06
C LEU A 191 1.69 9.47 36.50
N GLU A 192 2.03 9.86 37.73
CA GLU A 192 1.79 11.21 38.23
C GLU A 192 2.37 12.29 37.29
N GLY A 193 1.55 13.31 37.01
CA GLY A 193 1.90 14.45 36.15
C GLY A 193 1.94 14.15 34.64
N ILE A 194 1.58 12.95 34.18
CA ILE A 194 1.57 12.65 32.74
C ILE A 194 0.33 13.21 32.05
N GLY A 195 0.55 13.93 30.95
CA GLY A 195 -0.53 14.40 30.08
C GLY A 195 -1.13 13.28 29.23
N ARG A 196 -2.38 13.47 28.80
CA ARG A 196 -3.06 12.58 27.84
C ARG A 196 -2.48 12.81 26.43
N PRO A 197 -2.01 11.77 25.73
CA PRO A 197 -1.42 11.94 24.42
C PRO A 197 -2.49 12.22 23.37
N THR A 198 -2.19 13.11 22.43
CA THR A 198 -3.02 13.31 21.24
C THR A 198 -2.76 12.19 20.22
N PRO A 199 -3.67 11.95 19.26
CA PRO A 199 -3.45 11.01 18.16
C PRO A 199 -2.11 11.20 17.45
N LEU A 200 -1.73 12.45 17.18
CA LEU A 200 -0.46 12.77 16.54
C LEU A 200 0.75 12.32 17.36
N VAL A 201 0.69 12.49 18.69
CA VAL A 201 1.76 12.05 19.61
C VAL A 201 1.88 10.52 19.56
N VAL A 202 0.77 9.79 19.65
CA VAL A 202 0.76 8.32 19.58
C VAL A 202 1.38 7.83 18.28
N LEU A 203 0.96 8.39 17.14
CA LEU A 203 1.49 8.05 15.82
C LEU A 203 2.99 8.40 15.68
N THR A 204 3.42 9.54 16.22
CA THR A 204 4.83 9.96 16.19
C THR A 204 5.71 9.02 17.01
N HIS A 205 5.23 8.57 18.16
CA HIS A 205 5.91 7.56 18.98
C HIS A 205 6.01 6.22 18.25
N LEU A 206 4.93 5.74 17.63
CA LEU A 206 4.94 4.51 16.85
C LEU A 206 5.93 4.61 15.66
N LYS A 207 5.89 5.71 14.91
CA LYS A 207 6.83 5.99 13.81
C LYS A 207 8.27 5.95 14.31
N THR A 208 8.56 6.58 15.46
CA THR A 208 9.91 6.58 16.05
C THR A 208 10.39 5.17 16.36
N TYR A 209 9.53 4.30 16.90
CA TYR A 209 9.90 2.91 17.15
C TYR A 209 10.18 2.14 15.84
N ILE A 210 9.35 2.34 14.81
CA ILE A 210 9.55 1.72 13.51
C ILE A 210 10.86 2.21 12.88
N ASP A 211 11.08 3.53 12.83
CA ASP A 211 12.28 4.15 12.24
C ASP A 211 13.56 3.68 12.92
N ASN A 212 13.57 3.62 14.26
CA ASN A 212 14.71 3.12 15.03
C ASN A 212 15.03 1.66 14.68
N THR A 213 14.01 0.82 14.48
CA THR A 213 14.25 -0.59 14.07
C THR A 213 14.68 -0.74 12.61
N LEU A 214 14.43 0.26 11.77
CA LEU A 214 14.75 0.22 10.34
C LEU A 214 16.16 0.72 10.02
N HIS A 215 16.64 1.74 10.72
CA HIS A 215 17.84 2.48 10.32
C HIS A 215 19.04 2.31 11.27
N ASP A 216 18.85 1.71 12.44
CA ASP A 216 19.88 1.69 13.48
C ASP A 216 20.33 0.24 13.77
N GLU A 217 21.24 -0.28 12.95
CA GLU A 217 21.71 -1.68 13.05
C GLU A 217 22.44 -1.98 14.36
N GLN A 218 23.08 -0.98 14.97
CA GLN A 218 23.78 -1.10 16.25
C GLN A 218 22.83 -0.90 17.46
N ARG A 219 21.64 -0.37 17.23
CA ARG A 219 20.59 -0.13 18.22
C ARG A 219 19.28 -0.69 17.70
N ASN A 220 19.23 -2.01 17.55
CA ASN A 220 17.97 -2.76 17.60
C ASN A 220 17.40 -2.63 19.03
N ARG A 221 17.08 -1.39 19.41
CA ARG A 221 16.82 -0.91 20.76
C ARG A 221 15.48 -1.48 21.13
N SER A 222 15.53 -2.36 22.11
CA SER A 222 14.34 -2.83 22.75
C SER A 222 13.48 -1.63 23.19
N ILE A 223 12.18 -1.71 22.95
CA ILE A 223 11.24 -0.72 23.48
C ILE A 223 11.09 -1.03 24.97
N ASN A 224 11.44 -0.06 25.81
CA ASN A 224 11.18 -0.16 27.24
C ASN A 224 9.68 0.05 27.50
N ILE A 225 8.96 -1.03 27.79
CA ILE A 225 7.50 -0.98 27.99
C ILE A 225 7.10 -0.29 29.30
N MET A 226 8.06 -0.09 30.22
CA MET A 226 7.88 0.67 31.46
C MET A 226 8.06 2.18 31.25
N ASN A 227 8.39 2.63 30.04
CA ASN A 227 8.44 4.05 29.76
C ASN A 227 7.05 4.67 29.93
N LYS A 228 6.92 5.75 30.72
CA LYS A 228 5.62 6.38 31.00
C LYS A 228 4.89 6.77 29.70
N LYS A 229 5.60 7.31 28.71
CA LYS A 229 5.02 7.69 27.40
C LYS A 229 4.56 6.46 26.61
N PHE A 230 5.31 5.37 26.65
CA PHE A 230 4.87 4.11 26.03
C PHE A 230 3.57 3.63 26.66
N THR A 231 3.48 3.60 27.99
CA THR A 231 2.29 3.17 28.71
C THR A 231 1.05 3.99 28.35
N VAL A 232 1.14 5.32 28.38
CA VAL A 232 -0.04 6.16 28.06
C VAL A 232 -0.41 6.10 26.58
N CYS A 233 0.55 5.87 25.68
CA CYS A 233 0.28 5.78 24.25
C CYS A 233 -0.26 4.41 23.83
N PHE A 234 0.23 3.31 24.42
CA PHE A 234 -0.01 1.94 23.92
C PHE A 234 -0.59 0.98 24.96
N GLY A 235 -0.84 1.46 26.19
CA GLY A 235 -1.38 0.70 27.31
C GLY A 235 -0.29 0.16 28.23
N THR A 236 -0.69 -0.22 29.44
CA THR A 236 0.22 -0.85 30.42
C THR A 236 0.82 -2.12 29.83
N GLY A 237 2.15 -2.21 29.82
CA GLY A 237 2.89 -3.30 29.17
C GLY A 237 2.72 -3.40 27.64
N GLY A 238 2.01 -2.45 27.01
CA GLY A 238 1.67 -2.49 25.59
C GLY A 238 0.47 -3.37 25.24
N GLU A 239 -0.26 -3.89 26.24
CA GLU A 239 -1.30 -4.91 26.02
C GLU A 239 -2.42 -4.42 25.09
N ALA A 240 -2.85 -3.16 25.22
CA ALA A 240 -3.91 -2.60 24.39
C ALA A 240 -3.54 -2.57 22.89
N CYS A 241 -2.26 -2.47 22.55
CA CYS A 241 -1.75 -2.44 21.18
C CYS A 241 -0.93 -3.69 20.81
N LYS A 242 -0.98 -4.75 21.62
CA LYS A 242 -0.13 -5.92 21.47
C LYS A 242 -0.23 -6.56 20.09
N GLN A 243 -1.45 -6.81 19.62
CA GLN A 243 -1.67 -7.41 18.30
C GLN A 243 -1.08 -6.58 17.16
N LEU A 244 -1.14 -5.24 17.26
CA LEU A 244 -0.52 -4.34 16.29
C LEU A 244 1.00 -4.46 16.32
N PHE A 245 1.62 -4.44 17.51
CA PHE A 245 3.08 -4.56 17.61
C PHE A 245 3.58 -5.92 17.14
N GLU A 246 2.89 -7.01 17.51
CA GLU A 246 3.18 -8.36 17.04
C GLU A 246 3.05 -8.47 15.51
N TYR A 247 2.00 -7.86 14.94
CA TYR A 247 1.81 -7.77 13.49
C TYR A 247 2.97 -7.04 12.79
N LEU A 248 3.46 -5.95 13.38
CA LEU A 248 4.63 -5.22 12.89
C LEU A 248 5.95 -5.98 13.11
N GLY A 249 5.91 -7.14 13.78
CA GLY A 249 7.04 -8.05 14.02
C GLY A 249 7.81 -7.79 15.31
N PHE A 250 7.30 -6.93 16.20
CA PHE A 250 7.85 -6.80 17.56
C PHE A 250 7.42 -7.99 18.41
N LYS A 251 8.33 -8.49 19.24
CA LYS A 251 8.11 -9.58 20.19
C LYS A 251 8.63 -9.17 21.56
N LEU A 252 7.94 -9.57 22.61
CA LEU A 252 8.48 -9.50 23.97
C LEU A 252 9.70 -10.43 24.05
N ALA A 253 10.87 -9.89 24.37
CA ALA A 253 12.11 -10.67 24.42
C ALA A 253 12.57 -10.99 25.84
N VAL A 254 12.35 -10.09 26.80
CA VAL A 254 12.70 -10.24 28.22
C VAL A 254 11.78 -9.30 29.02
N CYS A 255 11.47 -9.61 30.29
CA CYS A 255 10.70 -8.76 31.20
C CYS A 255 11.02 -7.27 30.96
N HIS A 256 10.01 -6.52 30.52
CA HIS A 256 10.04 -5.08 30.23
C HIS A 256 10.51 -4.60 28.84
N PHE A 257 10.86 -5.50 27.91
CA PHE A 257 11.45 -5.13 26.63
C PHE A 257 10.82 -5.84 25.42
N MET A 258 10.41 -5.05 24.41
CA MET A 258 10.01 -5.56 23.09
C MET A 258 11.15 -5.40 22.08
N THR A 259 11.54 -6.48 21.41
CA THR A 259 12.56 -6.49 20.35
C THR A 259 11.99 -7.05 19.07
N ARG A 260 12.66 -6.82 17.95
CA ARG A 260 12.12 -7.15 16.63
C ARG A 260 13.01 -8.14 15.90
N LEU A 261 12.41 -9.19 15.32
CA LEU A 261 13.15 -10.16 14.50
C LEU A 261 13.42 -9.58 13.09
N ARG A 262 14.69 -9.66 12.67
CA ARG A 262 15.24 -9.01 11.46
C ARG A 262 14.50 -9.31 10.15
N THR A 263 13.79 -10.43 10.04
CA THR A 263 13.20 -10.92 8.78
C THR A 263 11.85 -10.29 8.41
N SER A 264 11.16 -9.60 9.33
CA SER A 264 9.75 -9.27 9.10
C SER A 264 9.48 -7.92 8.39
N LEU A 265 10.39 -6.92 8.40
CA LEU A 265 10.06 -5.58 7.82
C LEU A 265 10.51 -5.38 6.37
N LEU A 266 11.51 -6.12 5.90
CA LEU A 266 11.94 -6.03 4.50
C LEU A 266 10.78 -6.33 3.53
N LEU A 267 9.78 -7.08 3.99
CA LEU A 267 8.53 -7.34 3.27
C LEU A 267 7.43 -6.28 3.47
N LEU A 268 7.44 -5.56 4.60
CA LEU A 268 6.40 -4.62 5.00
C LEU A 268 6.65 -3.18 4.49
N PHE A 269 7.92 -2.77 4.35
CA PHE A 269 8.29 -1.37 4.03
C PHE A 269 9.18 -1.22 2.78
N ASN A 270 9.80 -2.30 2.28
CA ASN A 270 10.58 -2.31 1.03
C ASN A 270 9.83 -2.97 -0.15
N ALA A 271 8.50 -3.14 -0.04
CA ALA A 271 7.59 -3.44 -1.14
C ALA A 271 6.80 -2.20 -1.57
#